data_AF-A0A8J6MZ11-F1
#
_entry.id   AF-A0A8J6MZ11-F1
#
_cell.length_a   1.000
_cell.length_b   1.000
_cell.length_c   1.000
_cell.angle_alpha   90.00
_cell.angle_beta   90.00
_cell.angle_gamma   90.00
#
_symmetry.space_group_name_H-M   'P 1'
#
loop_
_entity.id
_entity.type
_entity.pdbx_description
1 polymer ?
#
loop_
_entity_poly.entity_id
_entity_poly.type
_entity_poly.pdbx_seq_one_letter_code
_entity_poly.pdbx_strand_id
1 'polypeptide(L)'
;MHQRDTGRVHNKLINRLERQEKQRAFQQGRFFRFKLPEIHNKLRQVLLQEKIIETDNAAAISDSILKGLKKALHSSEFDFEYFVSPIRNLVRRPNPYSLYMTQYVMEVLIDDPNVIEIYGTDEDVYHVINRVISQSQIHFDKVEEDIVAQLAQNRSMLPGSAEYQITMDELLRERVGDPQK
;
A
#
# COMPACT_ATOMS: atom_id res chain seq x y z
N MET A 1 5.20 23.01 43.51
CA MET A 1 4.15 22.44 42.64
C MET A 1 4.78 22.04 41.31
N HIS A 2 5.23 20.79 41.18
CA HIS A 2 4.75 19.79 40.20
C HIS A 2 5.00 20.12 38.71
N GLN A 3 6.21 19.78 38.24
CA GLN A 3 6.59 19.70 36.83
C GLN A 3 7.25 18.33 36.54
N ARG A 4 6.61 17.24 36.98
CA ARG A 4 7.13 15.85 36.86
C ARG A 4 6.29 14.91 35.99
N ASP A 5 5.11 15.33 35.52
CA ASP A 5 4.21 14.46 34.73
C ASP A 5 4.29 14.65 33.21
N THR A 6 4.93 15.73 32.73
CA THR A 6 5.02 16.03 31.29
C THR A 6 5.80 14.96 30.51
N GLY A 7 6.92 14.45 31.06
CA GLY A 7 7.71 13.40 30.41
C GLY A 7 7.01 12.04 30.35
N ARG A 8 6.24 11.67 31.37
CA ARG A 8 5.48 10.39 31.38
C ARG A 8 4.30 10.42 30.42
N VAL A 9 3.58 11.54 30.34
CA VAL A 9 2.50 11.72 29.38
C VAL A 9 3.05 11.76 27.95
N HIS A 10 4.16 12.46 27.73
CA HIS A 10 4.83 12.52 26.43
C HIS A 10 5.30 11.13 25.94
N ASN A 11 5.98 10.36 26.78
CA ASN A 11 6.41 9.01 26.42
C ASN A 11 5.23 8.05 26.15
N LYS A 12 4.13 8.18 26.91
CA LYS A 12 2.90 7.41 26.64
C LYS A 12 2.27 7.77 25.29
N LEU A 13 2.31 9.05 24.91
CA LEU A 13 1.82 9.53 23.62
C LEU A 13 2.69 9.02 22.47
N ILE A 14 4.02 9.14 22.57
CA ILE A 14 4.97 8.61 21.59
C ILE A 14 4.75 7.11 21.39
N ASN A 15 4.75 6.34 22.49
CA ASN A 15 4.55 4.88 22.42
C ASN A 15 3.21 4.50 21.78
N ARG A 16 2.17 5.32 21.92
CA ARG A 16 0.87 5.10 21.28
C ARG A 16 0.94 5.39 19.78
N LEU A 17 1.60 6.48 19.39
CA LEU A 17 1.79 6.86 17.99
C LEU A 17 2.59 5.79 17.24
N GLU A 18 3.72 5.38 17.80
CA GLU A 18 4.56 4.32 17.21
C GLU A 18 3.79 3.00 17.02
N ARG A 19 2.95 2.63 17.99
CA ARG A 19 2.09 1.44 17.86
C ARG A 19 1.06 1.59 16.74
N GLN A 20 0.45 2.76 16.62
CA GLN A 20 -0.51 3.04 15.56
C GLN A 20 0.15 3.04 14.18
N GLU A 21 1.36 3.60 14.05
CA GLU A 21 2.12 3.58 12.80
C GLU A 21 2.50 2.16 12.39
N LYS A 22 3.05 1.37 13.32
CA LYS A 22 3.37 -0.04 13.06
C LYS A 22 2.14 -0.85 12.67
N GLN A 23 1.01 -0.62 13.33
CA GLN A 23 -0.24 -1.30 12.99
C GLN A 23 -0.73 -0.91 11.60
N ARG A 24 -0.67 0.38 11.24
CA ARG A 24 -1.03 0.85 9.90
C ARG A 24 -0.12 0.26 8.83
N ALA A 25 1.19 0.26 9.06
CA ALA A 25 2.15 -0.34 8.13
C ALA A 25 1.88 -1.83 7.94
N PHE A 26 1.58 -2.55 9.02
CA PHE A 26 1.20 -3.96 8.96
C PHE A 26 -0.09 -4.19 8.15
N GLN A 27 -1.14 -3.41 8.41
CA GLN A 27 -2.41 -3.49 7.68
C GLN A 27 -2.23 -3.15 6.20
N GLN A 28 -1.50 -2.08 5.89
CA GLN A 28 -1.20 -1.68 4.51
C GLN A 28 -0.41 -2.76 3.77
N GLY A 29 0.61 -3.33 4.42
CA GLY A 29 1.39 -4.44 3.86
C GLY A 29 0.53 -5.68 3.59
N ARG A 30 -0.36 -6.04 4.53
CA ARG A 30 -1.32 -7.14 4.36
C ARG A 30 -2.25 -6.87 3.17
N PHE A 31 -2.93 -5.73 3.16
CA PHE A 31 -3.79 -5.29 2.06
C PHE A 31 -3.07 -5.42 0.72
N PHE A 32 -1.86 -4.87 0.63
CA PHE A 32 -1.11 -4.84 -0.62
C PHE A 32 -0.78 -6.26 -1.10
N ARG A 33 -0.40 -7.19 -0.21
CA ARG A 33 -0.14 -8.60 -0.59
C ARG A 33 -1.36 -9.29 -1.21
N PHE A 34 -2.53 -9.11 -0.61
CA PHE A 34 -3.76 -9.72 -1.11
C PHE A 34 -4.25 -9.08 -2.40
N LYS A 35 -4.12 -7.76 -2.51
CA LYS A 35 -4.66 -7.01 -3.65
C LYS A 35 -3.66 -6.74 -4.77
N LEU A 36 -2.40 -7.18 -4.66
CA LEU A 36 -1.36 -6.94 -5.67
C LEU A 36 -1.79 -7.34 -7.10
N PRO A 37 -2.40 -8.51 -7.37
CA PRO A 37 -2.84 -8.85 -8.72
C PRO A 37 -3.95 -7.92 -9.24
N GLU A 38 -4.87 -7.51 -8.37
CA GLU A 38 -5.95 -6.57 -8.71
C GLU A 38 -5.38 -5.19 -9.02
N ILE A 39 -4.48 -4.69 -8.17
CA ILE A 39 -3.81 -3.39 -8.31
C ILE A 39 -2.98 -3.38 -9.60
N HIS A 40 -2.21 -4.45 -9.87
CA HIS A 40 -1.43 -4.59 -11.09
C HIS A 40 -2.29 -4.48 -12.35
N ASN A 41 -3.37 -5.27 -12.41
CA ASN A 41 -4.25 -5.28 -13.58
C ASN A 41 -4.94 -3.93 -13.81
N LYS A 42 -5.35 -3.24 -12.74
CA LYS A 42 -5.97 -1.91 -12.86
C LYS A 42 -4.95 -0.84 -13.22
N LEU A 43 -3.76 -0.84 -12.62
CA LEU A 43 -2.72 0.15 -12.89
C LEU A 43 -2.25 0.09 -14.34
N ARG A 44 -1.95 -1.11 -14.88
CA ARG A 44 -1.53 -1.23 -16.29
C ARG A 44 -2.60 -0.70 -17.25
N GLN A 45 -3.88 -0.87 -16.92
CA GLN A 45 -4.96 -0.40 -17.76
C GLN A 45 -5.09 1.13 -17.67
N VAL A 46 -5.16 1.66 -16.44
CA VAL A 46 -5.40 3.08 -16.20
C VAL A 46 -4.24 3.94 -16.69
N LEU A 47 -2.99 3.53 -16.45
CA LEU A 47 -1.82 4.30 -16.88
C LEU A 47 -1.72 4.44 -18.40
N LEU A 48 -2.18 3.43 -19.16
CA LEU A 48 -2.25 3.50 -20.63
C LEU A 48 -3.47 4.29 -21.11
N GLN A 49 -4.65 4.04 -20.51
CA GLN A 49 -5.91 4.68 -20.93
C GLN A 49 -5.93 6.19 -20.67
N GLU A 50 -5.37 6.63 -19.55
CA GLU A 50 -5.27 8.05 -19.19
C GLU A 50 -4.02 8.71 -19.77
N LYS A 51 -3.30 8.00 -20.65
CA LYS A 51 -2.08 8.47 -21.32
C LYS A 51 -1.02 8.95 -20.34
N ILE A 52 -0.90 8.32 -19.18
CA ILE A 52 0.26 8.55 -18.30
C ILE A 52 1.51 7.94 -18.92
N ILE A 53 1.38 6.77 -19.56
CA ILE A 53 2.47 6.09 -20.26
C ILE A 53 2.05 5.85 -21.70
N GLU A 54 2.92 6.21 -22.64
CA GLU A 54 2.83 5.83 -24.04
C GLU A 54 3.88 4.78 -24.38
N THR A 55 3.46 3.74 -25.11
CA THR A 55 4.26 2.56 -25.44
C THR A 55 3.70 1.87 -26.68
N ASP A 56 4.56 1.19 -27.43
CA ASP A 56 4.17 0.24 -28.48
C ASP A 56 4.16 -1.22 -27.97
N ASN A 57 4.58 -1.46 -26.73
CA ASN A 57 4.69 -2.78 -26.11
C ASN A 57 4.02 -2.82 -24.72
N ALA A 58 2.68 -2.84 -24.72
CA ALA A 58 1.87 -2.87 -23.50
C ALA A 58 2.16 -4.09 -22.59
N ALA A 59 2.60 -5.21 -23.15
CA ALA A 59 2.97 -6.40 -22.38
C ALA A 59 4.22 -6.14 -21.53
N ALA A 60 5.26 -5.55 -22.12
CA ALA A 60 6.47 -5.18 -21.39
C ALA A 60 6.18 -4.16 -20.28
N ILE A 61 5.34 -3.15 -20.54
CA ILE A 61 4.93 -2.19 -19.51
C ILE A 61 4.15 -2.87 -18.38
N SER A 62 3.27 -3.80 -18.70
CA SER A 62 2.58 -4.61 -17.67
C SER A 62 3.58 -5.35 -16.78
N ASP A 63 4.62 -5.95 -17.34
CA ASP A 63 5.66 -6.64 -16.56
C ASP A 63 6.51 -5.67 -15.72
N SER A 64 6.88 -4.51 -16.28
CA SER A 64 7.62 -3.47 -15.56
C SER A 64 6.81 -2.87 -14.41
N ILE A 65 5.49 -2.70 -14.55
CA ILE A 65 4.60 -2.28 -13.45
C ILE A 65 4.56 -3.36 -12.36
N LEU A 66 4.40 -4.64 -12.73
CA LEU A 66 4.41 -5.73 -11.75
C LEU A 66 5.72 -5.80 -10.97
N LYS A 67 6.85 -5.59 -11.67
CA LYS A 67 8.18 -5.49 -11.07
C LYS A 67 8.25 -4.35 -10.06
N GLY A 68 7.73 -3.17 -10.38
CA GLY A 68 7.65 -2.03 -9.46
C GLY A 68 6.84 -2.35 -8.19
N LEU A 69 5.65 -2.94 -8.36
CA LEU A 69 4.79 -3.33 -7.24
C LEU A 69 5.46 -4.37 -6.32
N LYS A 70 6.14 -5.37 -6.91
CA LYS A 70 6.91 -6.36 -6.13
C LYS A 70 8.07 -5.73 -5.39
N LYS A 71 8.82 -4.82 -6.03
CA LYS A 71 9.88 -4.06 -5.36
C LYS A 71 9.32 -3.27 -4.17
N ALA A 72 8.19 -2.59 -4.33
CA ALA A 72 7.55 -1.85 -3.25
C ALA A 72 7.18 -2.76 -2.07
N LEU A 73 6.67 -3.97 -2.37
CA LEU A 73 6.26 -4.95 -1.37
C LEU A 73 7.43 -5.58 -0.60
N HIS A 74 8.55 -5.81 -1.28
CA HIS A 74 9.70 -6.54 -0.75
C HIS A 74 10.85 -5.64 -0.28
N SER A 75 10.75 -4.33 -0.45
CA SER A 75 11.74 -3.37 0.03
C SER A 75 11.83 -3.39 1.56
N SER A 76 13.04 -3.23 2.10
CA SER A 76 13.19 -2.92 3.52
C SER A 76 12.56 -1.56 3.82
N GLU A 77 12.22 -1.30 5.09
CA GLU A 77 11.69 0.01 5.52
C GLU A 77 12.63 1.14 5.11
N PHE A 78 13.94 0.97 5.32
CA PHE A 78 14.96 1.94 4.93
C PHE A 78 15.01 2.15 3.41
N ASP A 79 15.07 1.08 2.62
CA ASP A 79 15.14 1.19 1.16
C ASP A 79 13.88 1.84 0.58
N PHE A 80 12.72 1.51 1.15
CA PHE A 80 11.44 2.10 0.78
C PHE A 80 11.43 3.61 1.04
N GLU A 81 11.76 4.02 2.27
CA GLU A 81 11.82 5.42 2.66
C GLU A 81 12.86 6.22 1.88
N TYR A 82 14.03 5.62 1.62
CA TYR A 82 15.07 6.24 0.82
C TYR A 82 14.61 6.46 -0.61
N PHE A 83 13.99 5.45 -1.23
CA PHE A 83 13.50 5.53 -2.60
C PHE A 83 12.46 6.62 -2.79
N VAL A 84 11.48 6.74 -1.87
CA VAL A 84 10.41 7.76 -1.95
C VAL A 84 10.82 9.11 -1.37
N SER A 85 12.02 9.24 -0.80
CA SER A 85 12.47 10.45 -0.14
C SER A 85 12.41 11.73 -1.00
N PRO A 86 12.66 11.70 -2.33
CA PRO A 86 12.61 12.90 -3.16
C PRO A 86 11.21 13.52 -3.24
N ILE A 87 10.17 12.68 -3.27
CA ILE A 87 8.76 13.09 -3.42
C ILE A 87 7.93 12.92 -2.16
N ARG A 88 8.55 12.70 -0.98
CA ARG A 88 7.85 12.42 0.28
C ARG A 88 6.82 13.47 0.70
N ASN A 89 7.00 14.71 0.22
CA ASN A 89 6.15 15.86 0.52
C ASN A 89 5.23 16.24 -0.65
N LEU A 90 5.11 15.40 -1.67
CA LEU A 90 4.32 15.66 -2.88
C LEU A 90 2.86 16.03 -2.54
N VAL A 91 2.27 15.34 -1.57
CA VAL A 91 0.94 15.65 -1.04
C VAL A 91 0.94 15.61 0.49
N ARG A 92 -0.07 16.22 1.13
CA ARG A 92 -0.14 16.35 2.61
C ARG A 92 -0.16 15.04 3.40
N ARG A 93 -0.79 13.99 2.86
CA ARG A 93 -0.97 12.69 3.52
C ARG A 93 -0.87 11.57 2.47
N PRO A 94 0.35 11.30 2.01
CA PRO A 94 0.52 10.37 0.92
C PRO A 94 0.27 8.92 1.36
N ASN A 95 -0.40 8.16 0.51
CA ASN A 95 -0.31 6.69 0.54
C ASN A 95 1.13 6.26 0.16
N PRO A 96 1.85 5.50 1.02
CA PRO A 96 3.25 5.14 0.78
C PRO A 96 3.47 4.35 -0.50
N TYR A 97 2.64 3.34 -0.78
CA TYR A 97 2.74 2.54 -2.01
C TYR A 97 2.43 3.36 -3.27
N SER A 98 1.55 4.35 -3.16
CA SER A 98 1.28 5.27 -4.27
C SER A 98 2.47 6.18 -4.54
N LEU A 99 3.14 6.71 -3.51
CA LEU A 99 4.41 7.43 -3.69
C LEU A 99 5.47 6.53 -4.32
N TYR A 100 5.64 5.31 -3.82
CA TYR A 100 6.62 4.38 -4.37
C TYR A 100 6.39 4.15 -5.86
N MET A 101 5.15 3.87 -6.25
CA MET A 101 4.84 3.66 -7.66
C MET A 101 4.95 4.93 -8.49
N THR A 102 4.68 6.10 -7.92
CA THR A 102 4.91 7.39 -8.60
C THR A 102 6.40 7.57 -8.89
N GLN A 103 7.26 7.42 -7.89
CA GLN A 103 8.71 7.50 -8.05
C GLN A 103 9.22 6.44 -9.05
N TYR A 104 8.69 5.22 -8.99
CA TYR A 104 9.06 4.16 -9.91
C TYR A 104 8.71 4.51 -11.36
N VAL A 105 7.53 5.10 -11.60
CA VAL A 105 7.14 5.55 -12.93
C VAL A 105 8.07 6.67 -13.40
N MET A 106 8.27 7.69 -12.56
CA MET A 106 8.99 8.91 -12.95
C MET A 106 10.51 8.76 -13.07
N GLU A 107 11.13 7.82 -12.35
CA GLU A 107 12.60 7.68 -12.33
C GLU A 107 13.12 6.36 -12.89
N VAL A 108 12.28 5.32 -12.92
CA VAL A 108 12.72 3.98 -13.37
C VAL A 108 12.09 3.61 -14.69
N LEU A 109 10.79 3.83 -14.81
CA LEU A 109 10.05 3.46 -16.01
C LEU A 109 10.29 4.45 -17.15
N ILE A 110 10.61 5.71 -16.85
CA ILE A 110 10.95 6.74 -17.86
C ILE A 110 12.14 6.32 -18.76
N ASP A 111 13.07 5.53 -18.21
CA ASP A 111 14.25 5.02 -18.91
C ASP A 111 14.05 3.59 -19.47
N ASP A 112 12.85 3.01 -19.38
CA ASP A 112 12.56 1.70 -19.95
C ASP A 112 12.50 1.80 -21.48
N PRO A 113 13.21 0.95 -22.24
CA PRO A 113 13.25 1.02 -23.71
C PRO A 113 11.90 0.77 -24.38
N ASN A 114 10.91 0.23 -23.67
CA ASN A 114 9.55 0.05 -24.16
C ASN A 114 8.64 1.25 -23.86
N VAL A 115 9.12 2.27 -23.13
CA VAL A 115 8.41 3.52 -22.92
C VAL A 115 8.79 4.52 -24.01
N ILE A 116 7.76 5.05 -24.68
CA ILE A 116 7.92 6.13 -25.66
C ILE A 116 7.93 7.47 -24.93
N GLU A 117 6.99 7.67 -24.00
CA GLU A 117 6.84 8.92 -23.25
C GLU A 117 6.07 8.69 -21.95
N ILE A 118 6.36 9.52 -20.94
CA ILE A 118 5.57 9.63 -19.70
C ILE A 118 4.97 11.04 -19.62
N TYR A 119 3.65 11.12 -19.48
CA TYR A 119 2.95 12.40 -19.41
C TYR A 119 2.42 12.69 -18.00
N GLY A 120 2.36 13.99 -17.70
CA GLY A 120 1.84 14.52 -16.44
C GLY A 120 2.94 14.96 -15.48
N THR A 121 2.55 15.68 -14.44
CA THR A 121 3.42 16.00 -13.31
C THR A 121 3.48 14.82 -12.33
N ASP A 122 4.45 14.82 -11.40
CA ASP A 122 4.49 13.86 -10.29
C ASP A 122 3.14 13.78 -9.56
N GLU A 123 2.47 14.93 -9.37
CA GLU A 123 1.18 15.00 -8.69
C GLU A 123 0.05 14.37 -9.53
N ASP A 124 0.03 14.59 -10.85
CA ASP A 124 -0.95 13.95 -11.74
C ASP A 124 -0.81 12.43 -11.71
N VAL A 125 0.43 11.94 -11.88
CA VAL A 125 0.79 10.52 -11.84
C VAL A 125 0.41 9.91 -10.48
N TYR A 126 0.74 10.62 -9.39
CA TYR A 126 0.36 10.22 -8.04
C TYR A 126 -1.15 10.07 -7.87
N HIS A 127 -1.95 11.05 -8.32
CA HIS A 127 -3.41 10.99 -8.14
C HIS A 127 -4.04 9.85 -8.92
N VAL A 128 -3.55 9.56 -10.13
CA VAL A 128 -4.01 8.42 -10.94
C VAL A 128 -3.71 7.10 -10.23
N ILE A 129 -2.46 6.91 -9.77
CA ILE A 129 -2.04 5.69 -9.06
C ILE A 129 -2.80 5.55 -7.73
N ASN A 130 -2.87 6.63 -6.95
CA ASN A 130 -3.50 6.65 -5.64
C ASN A 130 -5.00 6.36 -5.74
N ARG A 131 -5.68 6.80 -6.81
CA ARG A 131 -7.08 6.46 -7.07
C ARG A 131 -7.28 4.95 -7.19
N VAL A 132 -6.43 4.27 -7.96
CA VAL A 132 -6.50 2.80 -8.13
C VAL A 132 -6.26 2.08 -6.82
N ILE A 133 -5.19 2.45 -6.10
CA ILE A 133 -4.84 1.81 -4.81
C ILE A 133 -5.94 2.05 -3.77
N SER A 134 -6.45 3.28 -3.66
CA SER A 134 -7.49 3.64 -2.69
C SER A 134 -8.80 2.90 -2.96
N GLN A 135 -9.20 2.74 -4.22
CA GLN A 135 -10.40 1.97 -4.57
C GLN A 135 -10.27 0.49 -4.19
N SER A 136 -9.11 -0.13 -4.44
CA SER A 136 -8.86 -1.50 -4.02
C SER A 136 -8.79 -1.63 -2.49
N GLN A 137 -8.28 -0.61 -1.80
CA GLN A 137 -8.24 -0.57 -0.34
C GLN A 137 -9.65 -0.51 0.28
N ILE A 138 -10.53 0.38 -0.20
CA ILE A 138 -11.91 0.49 0.30
C ILE A 138 -12.65 -0.85 0.21
N HIS A 139 -12.42 -1.61 -0.87
CA HIS A 139 -13.04 -2.93 -1.01
C HIS A 139 -12.45 -3.95 -0.02
N PHE A 140 -11.13 -3.95 0.17
CA PHE A 140 -10.47 -4.84 1.13
C PHE A 140 -10.87 -4.53 2.58
N ASP A 141 -10.89 -3.26 2.96
CA ASP A 141 -11.25 -2.80 4.31
C ASP A 141 -12.66 -3.25 4.69
N LYS A 142 -13.63 -3.18 3.75
CA LYS A 142 -14.98 -3.70 3.98
C LYS A 142 -15.01 -5.21 4.25
N VAL A 143 -14.22 -5.97 3.50
CA VAL A 143 -14.12 -7.42 3.70
C VAL A 143 -13.47 -7.71 5.06
N GLU A 144 -12.43 -6.97 5.44
CA GLU A 144 -11.77 -7.09 6.73
C GLU A 144 -12.73 -6.77 7.89
N GLU A 145 -13.50 -5.68 7.78
CA GLU A 145 -14.53 -5.28 8.76
C GLU A 145 -15.60 -6.37 8.94
N ASP A 146 -16.10 -6.95 7.85
CA ASP A 146 -17.08 -8.03 7.90
C ASP A 146 -16.53 -9.28 8.60
N ILE A 147 -15.27 -9.64 8.34
CA ILE A 147 -14.60 -10.77 8.99
C ILE A 147 -14.43 -10.50 10.48
N VAL A 148 -13.95 -9.30 10.84
CA VAL A 148 -13.81 -8.90 12.25
C VAL A 148 -15.15 -8.94 12.97
N ALA A 149 -16.23 -8.47 12.35
CA ALA A 149 -17.58 -8.53 12.92
C ALA A 149 -18.05 -9.97 13.15
N GLN A 150 -17.73 -10.90 12.24
CA GLN A 150 -18.04 -12.33 12.40
C GLN A 150 -17.22 -12.97 13.52
N LEU A 151 -15.92 -12.68 13.60
CA LEU A 151 -15.07 -13.18 14.68
C LEU A 151 -15.51 -12.65 16.06
N ALA A 152 -15.96 -11.39 16.13
CA ALA A 152 -16.45 -10.80 17.38
C ALA A 152 -17.74 -11.46 17.91
N GLN A 153 -18.56 -12.05 17.04
CA GLN A 153 -19.72 -12.83 17.47
C GLN A 153 -19.32 -14.15 18.14
N ASN A 154 -18.16 -14.70 17.77
CA ASN A 154 -17.63 -15.92 18.34
C ASN A 154 -16.81 -15.63 19.60
N ARG A 155 -17.50 -15.56 20.75
CA ARG A 155 -16.92 -15.18 22.07
C ARG A 155 -15.79 -16.09 22.58
N SER A 156 -15.51 -17.21 21.90
CA SER A 156 -14.42 -18.13 22.27
C SER A 156 -13.03 -17.62 21.89
N MET A 157 -12.91 -16.68 20.94
CA MET A 157 -11.62 -16.20 20.44
C MET A 157 -11.28 -14.81 20.99
N LEU A 158 -10.08 -14.68 21.57
CA LEU A 158 -9.56 -13.41 22.05
C LEU A 158 -8.93 -12.61 20.89
N PRO A 159 -9.36 -11.36 20.62
CA PRO A 159 -8.74 -10.52 19.59
C PRO A 159 -7.23 -10.38 19.79
N GLY A 160 -6.47 -10.66 18.74
CA GLY A 160 -5.00 -10.62 18.77
C GLY A 160 -4.33 -11.89 19.30
N SER A 161 -5.09 -12.93 19.69
CA SER A 161 -4.51 -14.26 19.93
C SER A 161 -3.97 -14.86 18.63
N ALA A 162 -3.08 -15.86 18.73
CA ALA A 162 -2.57 -16.58 17.56
C ALA A 162 -3.71 -17.26 16.77
N GLU A 163 -4.64 -17.90 17.49
CA GLU A 163 -5.83 -18.53 16.90
C GLU A 163 -6.72 -17.52 16.16
N TYR A 164 -6.93 -16.33 16.74
CA TYR A 164 -7.68 -15.25 16.09
C TYR A 164 -7.02 -14.82 14.78
N GLN A 165 -5.69 -14.63 14.78
CA GLN A 165 -4.97 -14.21 13.58
C GLN A 165 -4.95 -15.29 12.49
N ILE A 166 -4.82 -16.56 12.86
CA ILE A 166 -4.90 -17.69 11.92
C ILE A 166 -6.27 -17.72 11.26
N THR A 167 -7.34 -17.68 12.07
CA THR A 167 -8.72 -17.70 11.56
C THR A 167 -9.02 -16.49 10.69
N MET A 168 -8.55 -15.30 11.08
CA MET A 168 -8.66 -14.08 10.29
C MET A 168 -8.00 -14.24 8.91
N ASP A 169 -6.76 -14.73 8.87
CA ASP A 169 -6.02 -14.92 7.62
C ASP A 169 -6.66 -16.01 6.73
N GLU A 170 -7.23 -17.06 7.31
CA GLU A 170 -8.00 -18.09 6.59
C GLU A 170 -9.26 -17.51 5.94
N LEU A 171 -10.06 -16.75 6.70
CA LEU A 171 -11.28 -16.09 6.19
C LEU A 171 -10.94 -15.04 5.12
N LEU A 172 -9.82 -14.33 5.26
CA LEU A 172 -9.33 -13.43 4.23
C LEU A 172 -9.01 -14.21 2.94
N ARG A 173 -8.26 -15.31 3.02
CA ARG A 173 -7.95 -16.14 1.84
C ARG A 173 -9.19 -16.67 1.14
N GLU A 174 -10.20 -17.10 1.90
CA GLU A 174 -11.46 -17.59 1.35
C GLU A 174 -12.18 -16.49 0.54
N ARG A 175 -12.16 -15.24 1.02
CA ARG A 175 -12.93 -14.15 0.40
C ARG A 175 -12.19 -13.36 -0.66
N VAL A 176 -10.88 -13.15 -0.49
CA VAL A 176 -10.07 -12.30 -1.38
C VAL A 176 -9.00 -13.06 -2.14
N GLY A 177 -8.85 -14.37 -1.92
CA GLY A 177 -7.84 -15.22 -2.54
C GLY A 177 -6.51 -15.22 -1.80
N ASP A 178 -5.53 -15.94 -2.33
CA ASP A 178 -4.22 -16.07 -1.68
C ASP A 178 -3.36 -14.80 -1.79
N PRO A 179 -2.66 -14.42 -0.70
CA PRO A 179 -1.74 -13.29 -0.73
C PRO A 179 -0.49 -13.63 -1.55
N GLN A 180 0.05 -12.62 -2.22
CA GLN A 180 1.36 -12.73 -2.86
C GLN A 180 2.47 -12.88 -1.80
N LYS A 181 3.46 -13.73 -2.12
CA LYS A 181 4.62 -14.00 -1.27
C LYS A 181 5.66 -12.90 -1.37
#